data_AF-A0A645ERJ2-F1
#
_entry.id   AF-A0A645ERJ2-F1
#
_cell.length_a   1.000
_cell.length_b   1.000
_cell.length_c   1.000
_cell.angle_alpha   90.00
_cell.angle_beta   90.00
_cell.angle_gamma   90.00
#
_symmetry.space_group_name_H-M   'P 1'
#
loop_
_entity.id
_entity.type
_entity.pdbx_description
1 polymer ?
#
loop_
_entity_poly.entity_id
_entity_poly.type
_entity_poly.pdbx_seq_one_letter_code
_entity_poly.pdbx_strand_id
1 'polypeptide(L)'
;MKQYGINRVSLGLQSANEIELKVLNRIHSFKDLEESIDILKAHGISNINIDLMYAIANQTIESFKTSIQKVLALKPAHISCYSLILEEGTALYKLHKENKITFPTEDEDINMYELAVNMLTSAGYEHYEISNFALSGRKCSHNITYWKVKPYLGFGVSSHSFFDNCRYSNTSSIEEYIDLLSKNSLPIESTELIDDTMAFEEWIFLRLRMKEGINFEDINSRFSINFLASYKPKLDKLLNEGLLIYDASKVSLTLKGFELSNYAFLTLLS
;
A
#
# COMPACT_ATOMS: atom_id res chain seq x y z
N MET A 1 6.22 15.35 19.54
CA MET A 1 5.19 14.56 18.81
C MET A 1 3.97 14.27 19.66
N LYS A 2 4.07 13.46 20.73
CA LYS A 2 2.91 13.04 21.54
C LYS A 2 2.11 14.19 22.16
N GLN A 3 2.79 15.23 22.66
CA GLN A 3 2.13 16.44 23.20
C GLN A 3 1.27 17.18 22.14
N TYR A 4 1.54 16.97 20.85
CA TYR A 4 0.78 17.53 19.73
C TYR A 4 -0.29 16.56 19.20
N GLY A 5 -0.63 15.49 19.94
CA GLY A 5 -1.67 14.53 19.56
C GLY A 5 -1.24 13.42 18.59
N ILE A 6 0.04 13.38 18.18
CA ILE A 6 0.56 12.30 17.34
C ILE A 6 0.55 10.99 18.13
N ASN A 7 -0.25 10.04 17.66
CA ASN A 7 -0.46 8.75 18.32
C ASN A 7 0.05 7.55 17.52
N ARG A 8 0.57 7.75 16.31
CA ARG A 8 1.13 6.73 15.40
C ARG A 8 2.39 7.25 14.73
N VAL A 9 3.37 6.36 14.54
CA VAL A 9 4.59 6.65 13.76
C VAL A 9 4.85 5.48 12.80
N SER A 10 5.27 5.80 11.58
CA SER A 10 5.70 4.83 10.57
C SER A 10 7.21 4.91 10.40
N LEU A 11 7.90 3.79 10.49
CA LEU A 11 9.35 3.71 10.36
C LEU A 11 9.71 2.86 9.14
N GLY A 12 10.46 3.45 8.23
CA GLY A 12 10.83 2.80 6.97
C GLY A 12 12.09 1.94 7.10
N LEU A 13 11.97 0.68 7.53
CA LEU A 13 13.11 -0.25 7.61
C LEU A 13 13.53 -0.73 6.23
N GLN A 14 12.58 -1.19 5.41
CA GLN A 14 12.73 -1.86 4.12
C GLN A 14 13.34 -3.26 4.22
N SER A 15 14.53 -3.41 4.81
CA SER A 15 15.17 -4.71 5.05
C SER A 15 16.01 -4.68 6.32
N ALA A 16 16.17 -5.84 6.98
CA ALA A 16 17.10 -5.98 8.10
C ALA A 16 18.50 -6.47 7.67
N ASN A 17 18.75 -6.52 6.36
CA ASN A 17 20.03 -6.90 5.74
C ASN A 17 20.74 -5.66 5.18
N GLU A 18 21.97 -5.41 5.62
CA GLU A 18 22.76 -4.24 5.22
C GLU A 18 23.10 -4.21 3.71
N ILE A 19 23.24 -5.37 3.07
CA ILE A 19 23.53 -5.43 1.63
C ILE A 19 22.32 -4.95 0.84
N GLU A 20 21.13 -5.41 1.22
CA GLU A 20 19.85 -5.00 0.61
C GLU A 20 19.59 -3.50 0.82
N LEU A 21 19.87 -2.98 2.03
CA LEU A 21 19.75 -1.56 2.33
C LEU A 21 20.71 -0.69 1.49
N LYS A 22 21.95 -1.12 1.30
CA LYS A 22 22.93 -0.42 0.44
C LYS A 22 22.45 -0.35 -1.00
N VAL A 23 21.85 -1.42 -1.52
CA VAL A 23 21.26 -1.43 -2.87
C VAL A 23 20.13 -0.41 -3.00
N LEU A 24 19.33 -0.25 -1.95
CA LEU A 24 18.27 0.77 -1.86
C LEU A 24 18.79 2.18 -1.52
N ASN A 25 20.11 2.37 -1.45
CA ASN A 25 20.76 3.62 -1.03
C ASN A 25 20.24 4.13 0.34
N ARG A 26 19.97 3.21 1.26
CA ARG A 26 19.55 3.52 2.64
C ARG A 26 20.78 3.61 3.54
N ILE A 27 20.83 4.67 4.35
CA ILE A 27 21.93 4.96 5.27
C ILE A 27 21.68 4.48 6.70
N HIS A 28 20.46 4.03 6.99
CA HIS A 28 20.09 3.47 8.29
C HIS A 28 20.38 1.97 8.37
N SER A 29 20.43 1.46 9.58
CA SER A 29 20.60 0.05 9.92
C SER A 29 19.38 -0.49 10.68
N PHE A 30 19.33 -1.80 10.89
CA PHE A 30 18.34 -2.40 11.78
C PHE A 30 18.49 -1.89 13.22
N LYS A 31 19.71 -1.60 13.67
CA LYS A 31 19.97 -1.08 15.02
C LYS A 31 19.37 0.32 15.21
N ASP A 32 19.46 1.20 14.20
CA ASP A 32 18.86 2.53 14.25
C ASP A 32 17.32 2.45 14.37
N LEU A 33 16.71 1.44 13.77
CA LEU A 33 15.28 1.16 13.94
C LEU A 33 14.96 0.75 15.38
N GLU A 34 15.74 -0.16 15.96
CA GLU A 34 15.56 -0.61 17.36
C GLU A 34 15.62 0.59 18.32
N GLU A 35 16.66 1.42 18.20
CA GLU A 35 16.84 2.63 19.00
C GLU A 35 15.65 3.60 18.83
N SER A 36 15.17 3.79 17.59
CA SER A 36 14.01 4.64 17.30
C SER A 36 12.74 4.12 17.97
N ILE A 37 12.52 2.80 17.94
CA ILE A 37 11.35 2.16 18.57
C ILE A 37 11.40 2.31 20.09
N ASP A 38 12.57 2.11 20.70
CA ASP A 38 12.74 2.25 22.14
C ASP A 38 12.47 3.69 22.59
N ILE A 39 12.96 4.68 21.83
CA ILE A 39 12.66 6.11 22.08
C ILE A 39 11.16 6.37 22.00
N LEU A 40 10.48 5.89 20.95
CA LEU A 40 9.04 6.08 20.77
C LEU A 40 8.24 5.43 21.91
N LYS A 41 8.57 4.19 22.28
CA LYS A 41 7.93 3.46 23.37
C LYS A 41 8.17 4.13 24.72
N ALA A 42 9.37 4.61 25.00
CA ALA A 42 9.70 5.35 26.23
C ALA A 42 8.87 6.64 26.37
N HIS A 43 8.54 7.27 25.25
CA HIS A 43 7.64 8.44 25.22
C HIS A 43 6.16 8.05 25.06
N GLY A 44 5.85 6.75 25.11
CA GLY A 44 4.52 6.16 25.09
C GLY A 44 3.78 6.32 23.76
N ILE A 45 4.49 6.25 22.64
CA ILE A 45 3.94 5.96 21.31
C ILE A 45 4.21 4.48 21.03
N SER A 46 3.17 3.67 21.07
CA SER A 46 3.25 2.22 20.81
C SER A 46 2.57 1.79 19.51
N ASN A 47 1.78 2.66 18.89
CA ASN A 47 1.21 2.43 17.57
C ASN A 47 2.27 2.69 16.49
N ILE A 48 3.21 1.76 16.37
CA ILE A 48 4.34 1.86 15.47
C ILE A 48 4.09 0.95 14.27
N ASN A 49 4.23 1.51 13.08
CA ASN A 49 4.35 0.76 11.85
C ASN A 49 5.81 0.57 11.45
N ILE A 50 6.15 -0.59 10.89
CA ILE A 50 7.43 -0.86 10.24
C ILE A 50 7.17 -1.22 8.79
N ASP A 51 7.80 -0.50 7.86
CA ASP A 51 7.74 -0.82 6.43
C ASP A 51 8.84 -1.84 6.09
N LEU A 52 8.44 -2.95 5.46
CA LEU A 52 9.28 -3.99 4.90
C LEU A 52 9.07 -4.06 3.38
N MET A 53 10.14 -4.36 2.68
CA MET A 53 10.11 -4.58 1.24
C MET A 53 10.61 -5.98 0.91
N TYR A 54 9.92 -6.64 -0.02
CA TYR A 54 10.40 -7.86 -0.66
C TYR A 54 10.69 -7.61 -2.14
N ALA A 55 11.22 -8.62 -2.82
CA ALA A 55 11.72 -8.51 -4.20
C ALA A 55 12.83 -7.45 -4.38
N ILE A 56 13.61 -7.16 -3.33
CA ILE A 56 14.76 -6.24 -3.42
C ILE A 56 15.86 -6.92 -4.25
N ALA A 57 16.62 -6.13 -5.03
CA ALA A 57 17.77 -6.68 -5.77
C ALA A 57 18.75 -7.41 -4.84
N ASN A 58 19.16 -8.62 -5.27
CA ASN A 58 19.98 -9.60 -4.54
C ASN A 58 19.37 -10.14 -3.23
N GLN A 59 18.09 -9.87 -2.94
CA GLN A 59 17.40 -10.45 -1.80
C GLN A 59 17.10 -11.92 -2.05
N THR A 60 17.26 -12.75 -1.03
CA THR A 60 16.91 -14.17 -1.08
C THR A 60 15.72 -14.43 -0.18
N ILE A 61 15.02 -15.55 -0.38
CA ILE A 61 13.91 -15.96 0.49
C ILE A 61 14.37 -16.03 1.96
N GLU A 62 15.58 -16.54 2.22
CA GLU A 62 16.11 -16.67 3.59
C GLU A 62 16.49 -15.32 4.21
N SER A 63 17.03 -14.38 3.44
CA SER A 63 17.35 -13.04 3.94
C SER A 63 16.08 -12.22 4.22
N PHE A 64 15.05 -12.38 3.39
CA PHE A 64 13.74 -11.78 3.62
C PHE A 64 13.04 -12.40 4.85
N LYS A 65 13.05 -13.73 4.98
CA LYS A 65 12.56 -14.45 6.17
C LYS A 65 13.20 -13.94 7.45
N THR A 66 14.53 -13.78 7.44
CA THR A 66 15.30 -13.22 8.56
C THR A 66 14.83 -11.81 8.91
N SER A 67 14.55 -10.98 7.90
CA SER A 67 14.00 -9.62 8.10
C SER A 67 12.63 -9.64 8.77
N ILE A 68 11.72 -10.52 8.32
CA ILE A 68 10.40 -10.69 8.96
C ILE A 68 10.56 -11.14 10.42
N GLN A 69 11.41 -12.14 10.70
CA GLN A 69 11.64 -12.64 12.07
C GLN A 69 12.14 -11.54 13.01
N LYS A 70 13.11 -10.74 12.54
CA LYS A 70 13.63 -9.60 13.29
C LYS A 70 12.56 -8.55 13.56
N VAL A 71 11.73 -8.21 12.57
CA VAL A 71 10.62 -7.27 12.75
C VAL A 71 9.56 -7.80 13.72
N LEU A 72 9.20 -9.07 13.63
CA LEU A 72 8.24 -9.71 14.55
C LEU A 72 8.73 -9.70 16.00
N ALA A 73 10.05 -9.83 16.23
CA ALA A 73 10.63 -9.73 17.57
C ALA A 73 10.40 -8.35 18.22
N LEU A 74 10.31 -7.28 17.42
CA LEU A 74 10.04 -5.91 17.89
C LEU A 74 8.56 -5.67 18.26
N LYS A 75 7.67 -6.58 17.83
CA LYS A 75 6.22 -6.57 18.06
C LYS A 75 5.57 -5.22 17.68
N PRO A 76 5.75 -4.71 16.45
CA PRO A 76 5.10 -3.48 16.02
C PRO A 76 3.58 -3.64 16.01
N ALA A 77 2.85 -2.53 16.11
CA ALA A 77 1.39 -2.56 16.04
C ALA A 77 0.87 -2.85 14.62
N HIS A 78 1.70 -2.53 13.62
CA HIS A 78 1.37 -2.58 12.20
C HIS A 78 2.63 -2.86 11.39
N ILE A 79 2.49 -3.55 10.26
CA ILE A 79 3.57 -3.84 9.31
C ILE A 79 3.03 -3.56 7.90
N SER A 80 3.70 -2.68 7.17
CA SER A 80 3.55 -2.60 5.72
C SER A 80 4.58 -3.55 5.10
N CYS A 81 4.17 -4.39 4.17
CA CYS A 81 5.03 -5.32 3.46
C CYS A 81 4.64 -5.35 1.98
N TYR A 82 5.51 -4.83 1.11
CA TYR A 82 5.21 -4.64 -0.31
C TYR A 82 6.40 -5.01 -1.20
N SER A 83 6.10 -5.41 -2.44
CA SER A 83 7.12 -5.68 -3.44
C SER A 83 7.81 -4.38 -3.85
N LEU A 84 9.10 -4.46 -4.13
CA LEU A 84 9.83 -3.37 -4.78
C LEU A 84 9.35 -3.22 -6.22
N ILE A 85 8.81 -2.06 -6.54
CA ILE A 85 8.49 -1.68 -7.91
C ILE A 85 9.66 -0.90 -8.51
N LEU A 86 10.11 -1.33 -9.69
CA LEU A 86 11.19 -0.68 -10.40
C LEU A 86 10.64 0.46 -11.27
N GLU A 87 10.86 1.69 -10.82
CA GLU A 87 10.40 2.89 -11.53
C GLU A 87 11.41 3.37 -12.57
N GLU A 88 10.96 3.65 -13.79
CA GLU A 88 11.81 4.18 -14.86
C GLU A 88 12.43 5.52 -14.45
N GLY A 89 13.68 5.76 -14.86
CA GLY A 89 14.41 6.98 -14.52
C GLY A 89 15.05 6.99 -13.11
N THR A 90 14.80 5.98 -12.27
CA THR A 90 15.48 5.85 -10.99
C THR A 90 16.93 5.33 -11.13
N ALA A 91 17.77 5.62 -10.12
CA ALA A 91 19.12 5.08 -10.05
C ALA A 91 19.12 3.54 -10.06
N LEU A 92 18.11 2.92 -9.44
CA LEU A 92 17.97 1.48 -9.39
C LEU A 92 17.61 0.88 -10.76
N TYR A 93 16.70 1.52 -11.50
CA TYR A 93 16.39 1.13 -12.89
C TYR A 93 17.62 1.21 -13.79
N LYS A 94 18.45 2.24 -13.63
CA LYS A 94 19.72 2.36 -14.36
C LYS A 94 20.67 1.19 -14.06
N LEU A 95 20.86 0.83 -12.79
CA LEU A 95 21.71 -0.29 -12.40
C LEU A 95 21.22 -1.62 -12.96
N HIS A 96 19.90 -1.82 -12.98
CA HIS A 96 19.28 -3.01 -13.56
C HIS A 96 19.54 -3.10 -15.07
N LYS A 97 19.31 -2.00 -15.81
CA LYS A 97 19.57 -1.94 -17.26
C LYS A 97 21.04 -2.18 -17.60
N GLU A 98 21.96 -1.80 -16.71
CA GLU A 98 23.40 -2.05 -16.83
C GLU A 98 23.82 -3.47 -16.40
N ASN A 99 22.88 -4.35 -16.04
CA ASN A 99 23.12 -5.70 -15.51
C ASN A 99 24.03 -5.74 -14.26
N LYS A 100 24.01 -4.68 -13.44
CA LYS A 100 24.81 -4.58 -12.20
C LYS A 100 24.11 -5.15 -10.97
N ILE A 101 22.81 -5.36 -11.07
CA ILE A 101 21.96 -5.92 -10.01
C ILE A 101 20.97 -6.90 -10.63
N THR A 102 20.60 -7.91 -9.85
CA THR A 102 19.61 -8.92 -10.25
C THR A 102 18.45 -8.87 -9.28
N PHE A 103 17.23 -8.79 -9.82
CA PHE A 103 16.03 -8.90 -9.02
C PHE A 103 15.62 -10.37 -8.88
N PRO A 104 14.90 -10.72 -7.80
CA PRO A 104 14.23 -12.00 -7.71
C PRO A 104 13.32 -12.24 -8.93
N THR A 105 13.18 -13.51 -9.32
CA THR A 105 12.24 -13.90 -10.38
C THR A 105 10.80 -13.68 -9.95
N GLU A 106 9.84 -13.73 -10.88
CA GLU A 106 8.40 -13.66 -10.56
C GLU A 106 8.01 -14.77 -9.55
N ASP A 107 8.49 -16.00 -9.75
CA ASP A 107 8.26 -17.09 -8.80
C ASP A 107 8.86 -16.80 -7.41
N GLU A 108 10.03 -16.17 -7.33
CA GLU A 108 10.65 -15.80 -6.06
C GLU A 108 9.89 -14.65 -5.37
N ASP A 109 9.40 -13.65 -6.11
CA ASP A 109 8.53 -12.58 -5.60
C ASP A 109 7.26 -13.19 -4.97
N ILE A 110 6.59 -14.08 -5.70
CA ILE A 110 5.39 -14.79 -5.21
C ILE A 110 5.69 -15.58 -3.93
N ASN A 111 6.78 -16.35 -3.92
CA ASN A 111 7.20 -17.11 -2.75
C ASN A 111 7.51 -16.19 -1.54
N MET A 112 8.09 -15.01 -1.77
CA MET A 112 8.32 -14.03 -0.71
C MET A 112 6.99 -13.45 -0.19
N TYR A 113 6.05 -13.11 -1.07
CA TYR A 113 4.73 -12.63 -0.67
C TYR A 113 3.98 -13.68 0.19
N GLU A 114 3.91 -14.92 -0.27
CA GLU A 114 3.27 -16.01 0.48
C GLU A 114 3.96 -16.24 1.84
N LEU A 115 5.29 -16.20 1.87
CA LEU A 115 6.06 -16.30 3.12
C LEU A 115 5.69 -15.17 4.09
N ALA A 116 5.62 -13.93 3.62
CA ALA A 116 5.23 -12.78 4.44
C ALA A 116 3.82 -12.96 5.01
N VAL A 117 2.85 -13.29 4.16
CA VAL A 117 1.47 -13.50 4.60
C VAL A 117 1.39 -14.59 5.65
N ASN A 118 2.01 -15.75 5.41
CA ASN A 118 1.97 -16.88 6.33
C ASN A 118 2.63 -16.55 7.68
N MET A 119 3.82 -15.94 7.67
CA MET A 119 4.55 -15.62 8.90
C MET A 119 3.84 -14.52 9.72
N LEU A 120 3.38 -13.46 9.07
CA LEU A 120 2.74 -12.33 9.74
C LEU A 120 1.37 -12.72 10.29
N THR A 121 0.57 -13.48 9.53
CA THR A 121 -0.74 -13.95 10.02
C THR A 121 -0.60 -14.98 11.14
N SER A 122 0.37 -15.88 11.07
CA SER A 122 0.69 -16.83 12.16
C SER A 122 1.15 -16.12 13.44
N ALA A 123 1.75 -14.94 13.32
CA ALA A 123 2.11 -14.09 14.44
C ALA A 123 0.94 -13.24 15.00
N GLY A 124 -0.27 -13.39 14.45
CA GLY A 124 -1.48 -12.73 14.93
C GLY A 124 -1.82 -11.40 14.25
N TYR A 125 -1.14 -11.05 13.16
CA TYR A 125 -1.50 -9.86 12.38
C TYR A 125 -2.62 -10.17 11.38
N GLU A 126 -3.59 -9.28 11.28
CA GLU A 126 -4.62 -9.34 10.25
C GLU A 126 -4.10 -8.72 8.95
N HIS A 127 -3.98 -9.53 7.90
CA HIS A 127 -3.82 -9.05 6.52
C HIS A 127 -5.14 -8.44 6.05
N TYR A 128 -5.23 -7.11 6.02
CA TYR A 128 -6.52 -6.41 5.83
C TYR A 128 -6.66 -5.74 4.47
N GLU A 129 -5.55 -5.57 3.75
CA GLU A 129 -5.45 -5.12 2.35
C GLU A 129 -4.11 -5.58 1.77
N ILE A 130 -3.89 -5.41 0.47
CA ILE A 130 -2.77 -6.01 -0.31
C ILE A 130 -1.42 -6.02 0.43
N SER A 131 -0.98 -4.89 0.98
CA SER A 131 0.37 -4.69 1.50
C SER A 131 0.46 -4.50 3.01
N ASN A 132 -0.63 -4.57 3.77
CA ASN A 132 -0.66 -4.09 5.15
C ASN A 132 -1.28 -5.11 6.10
N PHE A 133 -0.60 -5.24 7.23
CA PHE A 133 -0.86 -6.19 8.30
C PHE A 133 -0.95 -5.42 9.61
N ALA A 134 -1.96 -5.72 10.42
CA ALA A 134 -2.15 -5.00 11.67
C ALA A 134 -2.60 -5.92 12.79
N LEU A 135 -2.18 -5.64 14.02
CA LEU A 135 -2.86 -6.19 15.18
C LEU A 135 -4.31 -5.68 15.23
N SER A 136 -5.18 -6.41 15.93
CA SER A 136 -6.59 -6.01 16.07
C SER A 136 -6.72 -4.56 16.58
N GLY A 137 -7.56 -3.78 15.91
CA GLY A 137 -7.77 -2.35 16.19
C GLY A 137 -6.64 -1.42 15.78
N ARG A 138 -5.61 -1.90 15.04
CA ARG A 138 -4.44 -1.10 14.62
C ARG A 138 -4.35 -0.84 13.12
N LYS A 139 -5.39 -1.17 12.35
CA LYS A 139 -5.43 -0.88 10.91
C LYS A 139 -5.22 0.62 10.65
N CYS A 140 -4.47 0.95 9.61
CA CYS A 140 -4.14 2.34 9.30
C CYS A 140 -5.35 3.09 8.72
N SER A 141 -5.92 4.03 9.49
CA SER A 141 -7.05 4.85 9.03
C SER A 141 -6.72 5.65 7.77
N HIS A 142 -5.48 6.15 7.65
CA HIS A 142 -5.02 6.89 6.46
C HIS A 142 -5.12 6.02 5.20
N ASN A 143 -4.57 4.81 5.22
CA ASN A 143 -4.65 3.88 4.07
C ASN A 143 -6.11 3.52 3.76
N ILE A 144 -6.92 3.23 4.79
CA ILE A 144 -8.34 2.88 4.63
C ILE A 144 -9.15 4.03 4.01
N THR A 145 -8.83 5.30 4.32
CA THR A 145 -9.49 6.45 3.70
C THR A 145 -9.35 6.43 2.19
N TYR A 146 -8.15 6.18 1.67
CA TYR A 146 -7.92 6.03 0.22
C TYR A 146 -8.67 4.83 -0.34
N TRP A 147 -8.54 3.65 0.29
CA TRP A 147 -9.15 2.42 -0.21
C TRP A 147 -10.68 2.43 -0.18
N LYS A 148 -11.28 3.24 0.70
CA LYS A 148 -12.74 3.47 0.74
C LYS A 148 -13.19 4.69 -0.07
N VAL A 149 -12.29 5.27 -0.88
CA VAL A 149 -12.57 6.42 -1.78
C VAL A 149 -13.22 7.58 -1.01
N LYS A 150 -12.69 7.86 0.18
CA LYS A 150 -13.17 8.96 1.02
C LYS A 150 -12.43 10.25 0.65
N PRO A 151 -13.10 11.41 0.72
CA PRO A 151 -12.45 12.70 0.50
C PRO A 151 -11.30 12.96 1.47
N TYR A 152 -10.25 13.61 1.00
CA TYR A 152 -9.11 14.07 1.77
C TYR A 152 -8.50 15.34 1.17
N LEU A 153 -7.87 16.14 2.01
CA LEU A 153 -7.12 17.32 1.61
C LEU A 153 -5.63 17.10 1.91
N GLY A 154 -4.81 17.24 0.89
CA GLY A 154 -3.36 17.27 0.99
C GLY A 154 -2.85 18.71 1.09
N PHE A 155 -1.83 18.89 1.93
CA PHE A 155 -1.14 20.17 2.08
C PHE A 155 0.36 19.98 1.89
N GLY A 156 1.03 20.99 1.34
CA GLY A 156 2.46 20.97 1.03
C GLY A 156 2.75 20.81 -0.46
N VAL A 157 4.03 20.89 -0.80
CA VAL A 157 4.56 20.66 -2.15
C VAL A 157 4.22 19.23 -2.60
N SER A 158 3.83 19.07 -3.86
CA SER A 158 3.46 17.79 -4.47
C SER A 158 2.30 17.05 -3.80
N SER A 159 1.59 17.67 -2.85
CA SER A 159 0.49 17.02 -2.16
C SER A 159 -0.71 16.88 -3.08
N HIS A 160 -1.42 15.76 -2.97
CA HIS A 160 -2.64 15.51 -3.70
C HIS A 160 -3.86 15.62 -2.78
N SER A 161 -5.00 16.02 -3.35
CA SER A 161 -6.30 16.03 -2.67
C SER A 161 -7.34 15.31 -3.52
N PHE A 162 -8.32 14.71 -2.87
CA PHE A 162 -9.56 14.25 -3.51
C PHE A 162 -10.73 14.83 -2.73
N PHE A 163 -11.45 15.76 -3.33
CA PHE A 163 -12.55 16.45 -2.68
C PHE A 163 -13.55 16.92 -3.72
N ASP A 164 -14.84 16.80 -3.42
CA ASP A 164 -15.95 17.23 -4.30
C ASP A 164 -15.83 16.68 -5.73
N ASN A 165 -15.57 15.36 -5.85
CA ASN A 165 -15.35 14.66 -7.12
C ASN A 165 -14.23 15.24 -7.99
N CYS A 166 -13.29 15.97 -7.39
CA CYS A 166 -12.12 16.50 -8.07
C CYS A 166 -10.84 15.99 -7.42
N ARG A 167 -9.85 15.68 -8.24
CA ARG A 167 -8.47 15.49 -7.80
C ARG A 167 -7.68 16.77 -8.04
N TYR A 168 -6.89 17.16 -7.06
CA TYR A 168 -6.02 18.32 -7.14
C TYR A 168 -4.58 17.89 -6.85
N SER A 169 -3.62 18.45 -7.60
CA SER A 169 -2.20 18.40 -7.23
C SER A 169 -1.69 19.79 -6.91
N ASN A 170 -0.92 19.92 -5.84
CA ASN A 170 -0.09 21.11 -5.65
C ASN A 170 1.17 21.00 -6.51
N THR A 171 1.72 22.15 -6.91
CA THR A 171 2.99 22.24 -7.64
C THR A 171 4.09 21.40 -6.97
N SER A 172 4.94 20.82 -7.81
CA SER A 172 6.14 20.07 -7.40
C SER A 172 7.35 20.96 -7.12
N SER A 173 7.32 22.25 -7.48
CA SER A 173 8.37 23.21 -7.15
C SER A 173 8.13 23.83 -5.77
N ILE A 174 9.12 23.70 -4.89
CA ILE A 174 9.09 24.36 -3.57
C ILE A 174 9.11 25.89 -3.70
N GLU A 175 9.83 26.42 -4.70
CA GLU A 175 9.91 27.86 -4.96
C GLU A 175 8.56 28.42 -5.40
N GLU A 176 7.91 27.76 -6.37
CA GLU A 176 6.58 28.16 -6.84
C GLU A 176 5.53 28.04 -5.74
N TYR A 177 5.58 26.95 -4.95
CA TYR A 177 4.68 26.74 -3.82
C TYR A 177 4.74 27.91 -2.82
N ILE A 178 5.96 28.34 -2.45
CA ILE A 178 6.17 29.44 -1.51
C ILE A 178 5.72 30.78 -2.13
N ASP A 179 6.06 31.03 -3.40
CA ASP A 179 5.71 32.27 -4.10
C ASP A 179 4.18 32.44 -4.21
N LEU A 180 3.45 31.39 -4.62
CA LEU A 180 1.99 31.42 -4.73
C LEU A 180 1.32 31.69 -3.38
N LEU A 181 1.75 31.01 -2.32
CA LEU A 181 1.21 31.23 -0.98
C LEU A 181 1.52 32.64 -0.44
N SER A 182 2.70 33.18 -0.72
CA SER A 182 3.08 34.55 -0.33
C SER A 182 2.18 35.62 -0.95
N LYS A 183 1.58 35.30 -2.10
CA LYS A 183 0.62 36.14 -2.85
C LYS A 183 -0.83 35.83 -2.51
N ASN A 184 -1.09 35.01 -1.49
CA ASN A 184 -2.42 34.54 -1.08
C ASN A 184 -3.18 33.77 -2.20
N SER A 185 -2.43 33.04 -3.03
CA SER A 185 -2.94 32.16 -4.07
C SER A 185 -2.76 30.69 -3.67
N LEU A 186 -3.70 29.83 -4.07
CA LEU A 186 -3.57 28.40 -3.85
C LEU A 186 -2.52 27.81 -4.80
N PRO A 187 -1.61 26.94 -4.32
CA PRO A 187 -0.53 26.38 -5.13
C PRO A 187 -0.97 25.18 -5.98
N ILE A 188 -2.21 25.19 -6.49
CA ILE A 188 -2.81 24.11 -7.28
C ILE A 188 -2.25 24.17 -8.70
N GLU A 189 -1.55 23.12 -9.10
CA GLU A 189 -0.97 22.95 -10.43
C GLU A 189 -1.95 22.26 -11.39
N SER A 190 -2.68 21.25 -10.91
CA SER A 190 -3.65 20.51 -11.72
C SER A 190 -4.96 20.28 -11.00
N THR A 191 -6.04 20.18 -11.78
CA THR A 191 -7.37 19.79 -11.33
C THR A 191 -7.97 18.83 -12.35
N GLU A 192 -8.43 17.68 -11.89
CA GLU A 192 -9.07 16.64 -12.68
C GLU A 192 -10.48 16.40 -12.13
N LEU A 193 -11.50 16.57 -12.96
CA LEU A 193 -12.86 16.21 -12.62
C LEU A 193 -13.03 14.69 -12.78
N ILE A 194 -13.53 14.03 -11.76
CA ILE A 194 -13.82 12.59 -11.77
C ILE A 194 -15.27 12.42 -12.21
N ASP A 195 -15.45 11.93 -13.44
CA ASP A 195 -16.76 11.59 -13.97
C ASP A 195 -17.31 10.28 -13.36
N ASP A 196 -18.58 9.96 -13.66
CA ASP A 196 -19.25 8.80 -13.11
C ASP A 196 -18.57 7.47 -13.50
N THR A 197 -17.97 7.41 -14.69
CA THR A 197 -17.25 6.21 -15.17
C THR A 197 -15.97 6.02 -14.36
N MET A 198 -15.16 7.07 -14.25
CA MET A 198 -13.93 7.06 -13.45
C MET A 198 -14.21 6.76 -11.98
N ALA A 199 -15.25 7.39 -11.41
CA ALA A 199 -15.66 7.17 -10.02
C ALA A 199 -16.07 5.72 -9.79
N PHE A 200 -16.76 5.11 -10.75
CA PHE A 200 -17.18 3.72 -10.70
C PHE A 200 -15.99 2.75 -10.76
N GLU A 201 -15.12 2.92 -11.76
CA GLU A 201 -13.95 2.06 -11.97
C GLU A 201 -12.96 2.15 -10.81
N GLU A 202 -12.67 3.37 -10.34
CA GLU A 202 -11.80 3.61 -9.18
C GLU A 202 -12.39 2.99 -7.91
N TRP A 203 -13.71 3.11 -7.70
CA TRP A 203 -14.34 2.52 -6.53
C TRP A 203 -14.19 1.00 -6.53
N ILE A 204 -14.40 0.33 -7.66
CA ILE A 204 -14.18 -1.13 -7.76
C ILE A 204 -12.72 -1.48 -7.47
N PHE A 205 -11.79 -0.81 -8.17
CA PHE A 205 -10.35 -1.06 -8.04
C PHE A 205 -9.89 -0.90 -6.59
N LEU A 206 -10.19 0.23 -5.96
CA LEU A 206 -9.75 0.55 -4.60
C LEU A 206 -10.41 -0.33 -3.54
N ARG A 207 -11.70 -0.67 -3.71
CA ARG A 207 -12.41 -1.55 -2.75
C ARG A 207 -11.89 -2.98 -2.77
N LEU A 208 -11.53 -3.51 -3.94
CA LEU A 208 -10.96 -4.86 -4.03
C LEU A 208 -9.54 -4.96 -3.46
N ARG A 209 -8.81 -3.83 -3.30
CA ARG A 209 -7.54 -3.84 -2.55
C ARG A 209 -7.71 -4.26 -1.10
N MET A 210 -8.90 -4.12 -0.53
CA MET A 210 -9.21 -4.50 0.84
C MET A 210 -9.71 -5.94 0.92
N LYS A 211 -9.37 -6.64 2.01
CA LYS A 211 -9.90 -7.99 2.29
C LYS A 211 -11.41 -8.02 2.48
N GLU A 212 -11.98 -6.87 2.88
CA GLU A 212 -13.43 -6.66 2.94
C GLU A 212 -14.09 -6.80 1.57
N GLY A 213 -13.38 -6.39 0.50
CA GLY A 213 -13.88 -6.40 -0.87
C GLY A 213 -15.01 -5.42 -1.14
N ILE A 214 -15.83 -5.79 -2.12
CA ILE A 214 -17.01 -5.07 -2.60
C ILE A 214 -18.25 -5.70 -1.99
N ASN A 215 -19.00 -4.92 -1.22
CA ASN A 215 -20.35 -5.25 -0.82
C ASN A 215 -21.34 -4.90 -1.97
N PHE A 216 -22.25 -5.81 -2.29
CA PHE A 216 -23.18 -5.65 -3.40
C PHE A 216 -24.24 -4.56 -3.15
N GLU A 217 -24.71 -4.40 -1.93
CA GLU A 217 -25.63 -3.32 -1.57
C GLU A 217 -24.96 -1.95 -1.72
N ASP A 218 -23.73 -1.81 -1.23
CA ASP A 218 -22.96 -0.57 -1.32
C ASP A 218 -22.78 -0.12 -2.77
N ILE A 219 -22.31 -1.01 -3.66
CA ILE A 219 -22.05 -0.66 -5.07
C ILE A 219 -23.35 -0.40 -5.84
N ASN A 220 -24.38 -1.22 -5.61
CA ASN A 220 -25.67 -1.07 -6.30
C ASN A 220 -26.35 0.24 -5.88
N SER A 221 -26.32 0.57 -4.59
CA SER A 221 -26.90 1.83 -4.09
C SER A 221 -26.10 3.03 -4.55
N ARG A 222 -24.77 2.95 -4.58
CA ARG A 222 -23.92 4.09 -4.93
C ARG A 222 -24.03 4.48 -6.40
N PHE A 223 -24.10 3.49 -7.29
CA PHE A 223 -24.06 3.72 -8.74
C PHE A 223 -25.37 3.40 -9.46
N SER A 224 -26.43 3.03 -8.71
CA SER A 224 -27.73 2.64 -9.27
C SER A 224 -27.64 1.52 -10.32
N ILE A 225 -26.84 0.50 -10.03
CA ILE A 225 -26.62 -0.65 -10.93
C ILE A 225 -27.05 -1.98 -10.31
N ASN A 226 -27.16 -3.02 -11.14
CA ASN A 226 -27.14 -4.40 -10.69
C ASN A 226 -25.76 -5.01 -11.00
N PHE A 227 -24.81 -4.83 -10.08
CA PHE A 227 -23.41 -5.20 -10.27
C PHE A 227 -23.24 -6.68 -10.64
N LEU A 228 -23.92 -7.57 -9.93
CA LEU A 228 -23.83 -9.01 -10.21
C LEU A 228 -24.30 -9.33 -11.63
N ALA A 229 -25.42 -8.76 -12.08
CA ALA A 229 -25.90 -9.00 -13.44
C ALA A 229 -24.95 -8.41 -14.50
N SER A 230 -24.47 -7.19 -14.29
CA SER A 230 -23.61 -6.47 -15.24
C SER A 230 -22.21 -7.08 -15.37
N TYR A 231 -21.66 -7.65 -14.28
CA TYR A 231 -20.28 -8.15 -14.24
C TYR A 231 -20.19 -9.68 -14.16
N LYS A 232 -21.31 -10.41 -14.27
CA LYS A 232 -21.35 -11.88 -14.10
C LYS A 232 -20.28 -12.63 -14.90
N PRO A 233 -20.08 -12.40 -16.22
CA PRO A 233 -19.09 -13.15 -16.98
C PRO A 233 -17.66 -12.95 -16.47
N LYS A 234 -17.33 -11.71 -16.05
CA LYS A 234 -16.01 -11.34 -15.54
C LYS A 234 -15.78 -11.90 -14.14
N LEU A 235 -16.80 -11.85 -13.30
CA LEU A 235 -16.79 -12.46 -11.96
C LEU A 235 -16.62 -13.99 -12.07
N ASP A 236 -17.42 -14.65 -12.90
CA ASP A 236 -17.36 -16.11 -13.11
C ASP A 236 -15.97 -16.53 -13.61
N LYS A 237 -15.35 -15.76 -14.53
CA LYS A 237 -13.97 -16.01 -14.98
C LYS A 237 -12.99 -15.98 -13.81
N LEU A 238 -12.96 -14.90 -13.03
CA LEU A 238 -12.04 -14.73 -11.91
C LEU A 238 -12.29 -15.73 -10.77
N LEU A 239 -13.54 -16.16 -10.58
CA LEU A 239 -13.90 -17.24 -9.65
C LEU A 239 -13.35 -18.58 -10.10
N ASN A 240 -13.50 -18.92 -11.39
CA ASN A 240 -12.96 -20.17 -11.96
C ASN A 240 -11.42 -20.22 -11.89
N GLU A 241 -10.76 -19.07 -11.95
CA GLU A 241 -9.30 -18.96 -11.79
C GLU A 241 -8.84 -18.96 -10.30
N GLY A 242 -9.79 -18.95 -9.37
CA GLY A 242 -9.56 -18.95 -7.92
C GLY A 242 -9.07 -17.62 -7.37
N LEU A 243 -9.27 -16.51 -8.10
CA LEU A 243 -8.80 -15.18 -7.71
C LEU A 243 -9.83 -14.43 -6.85
N LEU A 244 -11.11 -14.77 -7.00
CA LEU A 244 -12.18 -14.22 -6.19
C LEU A 244 -12.81 -15.29 -5.30
N ILE A 245 -13.35 -14.82 -4.19
CA ILE A 245 -14.38 -15.50 -3.40
C ILE A 245 -15.54 -14.55 -3.25
N TYR A 246 -16.75 -15.07 -3.26
CA TYR A 246 -17.93 -14.26 -3.00
C TYR A 246 -18.96 -15.07 -2.21
N ASP A 247 -19.77 -14.36 -1.45
CA ASP A 247 -20.94 -14.89 -0.77
C ASP A 247 -22.20 -14.15 -1.24
N ALA A 248 -23.34 -14.34 -0.58
CA ALA A 248 -24.59 -13.70 -0.98
C ALA A 248 -24.55 -12.15 -0.95
N SER A 249 -23.59 -11.55 -0.24
CA SER A 249 -23.54 -10.11 0.07
C SER A 249 -22.34 -9.37 -0.51
N LYS A 250 -21.24 -10.07 -0.81
CA LYS A 250 -19.98 -9.43 -1.23
C LYS A 250 -19.10 -10.32 -2.08
N VAL A 251 -18.15 -9.68 -2.76
CA VAL A 251 -17.02 -10.31 -3.46
C VAL A 251 -15.69 -9.73 -2.98
N SER A 252 -14.68 -10.57 -2.77
CA SER A 252 -13.35 -10.18 -2.33
C SER A 252 -12.28 -11.04 -3.01
N LEU A 253 -11.03 -10.55 -3.04
CA LEU A 253 -9.90 -11.33 -3.52
C LEU A 253 -9.60 -12.49 -2.57
N THR A 254 -9.16 -13.62 -3.14
CA THR A 254 -8.46 -14.67 -2.39
C THR A 254 -7.03 -14.23 -2.09
N LEU A 255 -6.25 -15.08 -1.40
CA LEU A 255 -4.82 -14.82 -1.23
C LEU A 255 -4.10 -14.70 -2.59
N LYS A 256 -4.37 -15.66 -3.49
CA LYS A 256 -3.91 -15.64 -4.89
C LYS A 256 -4.46 -14.43 -5.65
N GLY A 257 -5.69 -14.00 -5.35
CA GLY A 257 -6.28 -12.79 -5.90
C GLY A 257 -5.53 -11.53 -5.51
N PHE A 258 -5.02 -11.42 -4.28
CA PHE A 258 -4.21 -10.27 -3.86
C PHE A 258 -2.87 -10.19 -4.59
N GLU A 259 -2.22 -11.34 -4.72
CA GLU A 259 -0.97 -11.48 -5.49
C GLU A 259 -1.18 -11.04 -6.95
N LEU A 260 -2.23 -11.54 -7.60
CA LEU A 260 -2.57 -11.21 -8.99
C LEU A 260 -3.59 -10.07 -9.10
N SER A 261 -3.57 -9.14 -8.16
CA SER A 261 -4.60 -8.11 -8.01
C SER A 261 -4.72 -7.23 -9.25
N ASN A 262 -3.60 -6.83 -9.86
CA ASN A 262 -3.60 -6.06 -11.12
C ASN A 262 -4.35 -6.76 -12.25
N TYR A 263 -4.12 -8.06 -12.44
CA TYR A 263 -4.83 -8.85 -13.45
C TYR A 263 -6.33 -8.98 -13.12
N ALA A 264 -6.67 -9.18 -11.85
CA ALA A 264 -8.06 -9.24 -11.42
C ALA A 264 -8.80 -7.91 -11.67
N PHE A 265 -8.15 -6.77 -11.40
CA PHE A 265 -8.70 -5.44 -11.66
C PHE A 265 -8.92 -5.20 -13.14
N LEU A 266 -7.90 -5.46 -13.97
CA LEU A 266 -8.00 -5.29 -15.42
C LEU A 266 -9.10 -6.17 -16.00
N THR A 267 -9.18 -7.44 -15.60
CA THR A 267 -10.21 -8.36 -16.08
C THR A 267 -11.63 -7.91 -15.70
N LEU A 268 -11.79 -7.32 -14.52
CA LEU A 268 -13.10 -6.84 -14.07
C LEU A 268 -13.51 -5.53 -14.77
N LEU A 269 -12.56 -4.66 -15.06
CA LEU A 269 -12.81 -3.33 -15.62
C LEU A 269 -12.76 -3.26 -17.16
N SER A 270 -12.11 -4.21 -17.84
CA SER A 270 -12.07 -4.31 -19.32
C SER A 270 -13.39 -4.76 -19.94
#